data_AF-C3YFZ4-F1
#
_entry.id   AF-C3YFZ4-F1
#
_cell.length_a   1.000
_cell.length_b   1.000
_cell.length_c   1.000
_cell.angle_alpha   90.00
_cell.angle_beta   90.00
_cell.angle_gamma   90.00
#
_symmetry.space_group_name_H-M   'P 1'
#
loop_
_entity.id
_entity.type
_entity.pdbx_description
1 polymer ?
#
loop_
_entity_poly.entity_id
_entity_poly.type
_entity_poly.pdbx_seq_one_letter_code
_entity_poly.pdbx_strand_id
1 'polypeptide(L)'
;MADFRPDENLTNGVDVQWVSKPWVRNLLRGCALLSVASVSMNTPATFQQLPQLCFLTFVLDIVLTLLYTTEMMGKMHFRGVMKGDNPYLRDHWCLFDATMVLCLWVSVVLQVFELSGYVEEFTALSILRAPRPLIMIRTFRIYLKFQLPRARITTIVKKSSGQIWSVSIFLLFFLSLYGILGVQLFGELKYHCVTNGTEPGFVELLRQYSKSI
;
A
#
# COMPACT_ATOMS: atom_id res chain seq x y z
N MET A 1 2.51 -51.81 16.19
CA MET A 1 2.62 -50.79 17.25
C MET A 1 3.52 -49.70 16.71
N ALA A 2 2.93 -48.60 16.25
CA ALA A 2 3.69 -47.46 15.77
C ALA A 2 4.04 -46.58 16.97
N ASP A 3 5.32 -46.27 17.09
CA ASP A 3 5.94 -45.49 18.14
C ASP A 3 5.37 -44.07 18.14
N PHE A 4 4.51 -43.76 19.12
CA PHE A 4 3.96 -42.41 19.31
C PHE A 4 5.01 -41.62 20.09
N ARG A 5 5.82 -40.84 19.39
CA ARG A 5 6.88 -40.01 19.94
C ARG A 5 6.28 -38.66 20.41
N PRO A 6 6.03 -38.44 21.71
CA PRO A 6 5.33 -37.25 22.23
C PRO A 6 6.18 -35.97 22.16
N ASP A 7 7.46 -36.09 21.87
CA ASP A 7 8.46 -35.02 21.90
C ASP A 7 8.34 -34.05 20.72
N GLU A 8 7.99 -34.48 19.50
CA GLU A 8 7.87 -33.57 18.34
C GLU A 8 6.70 -32.58 18.47
N ASN A 9 5.58 -33.00 19.05
CA ASN A 9 4.43 -32.11 19.22
C ASN A 9 4.65 -31.07 20.33
N LEU A 10 5.53 -31.34 21.29
CA LEU A 10 5.84 -30.41 22.38
C LEU A 10 6.83 -29.33 21.91
N THR A 11 7.88 -29.68 21.15
CA THR A 11 8.81 -28.71 20.54
C THR A 11 8.10 -27.83 19.51
N ASN A 12 7.22 -28.41 18.68
CA ASN A 12 6.42 -27.66 17.71
C ASN A 12 5.46 -26.64 18.37
N GLY A 13 5.02 -26.89 19.61
CA GLY A 13 4.21 -25.95 20.38
C GLY A 13 5.02 -24.80 21.00
N VAL A 14 6.24 -25.08 21.47
CA VAL A 14 7.11 -24.13 22.16
C VAL A 14 7.83 -23.19 21.17
N ASP A 15 8.30 -23.70 20.04
CA ASP A 15 9.00 -22.93 18.99
C ASP A 15 8.07 -22.10 18.10
N VAL A 16 6.76 -22.17 18.30
CA VAL A 16 5.78 -21.39 17.53
C VAL A 16 5.09 -20.33 18.41
N GLN A 17 5.23 -20.42 19.73
CA GLN A 17 4.66 -19.46 20.68
C GLN A 17 5.39 -18.10 20.67
N TRP A 18 6.62 -18.01 20.15
CA TRP A 18 7.41 -16.76 20.13
C TRP A 18 6.76 -15.63 19.32
N VAL A 19 6.04 -15.94 18.23
CA VAL A 19 5.35 -14.93 17.39
C VAL A 19 4.34 -14.12 18.19
N SER A 20 3.79 -14.72 19.26
CA SER A 20 2.82 -14.08 20.14
C SER A 20 3.46 -13.19 21.23
N LYS A 21 4.79 -13.08 21.31
CA LYS A 21 5.45 -12.28 22.34
C LYS A 21 5.25 -10.76 22.10
N PRO A 22 5.07 -9.95 23.16
CA PRO A 22 4.82 -8.51 23.03
C PRO A 22 5.97 -7.75 22.36
N TRP A 23 7.22 -8.16 22.62
CA TRP A 23 8.40 -7.54 22.00
C TRP A 23 8.43 -7.77 20.49
N VAL A 24 8.07 -8.97 20.00
CA VAL A 24 7.97 -9.30 18.57
C VAL A 24 6.91 -8.43 17.91
N ARG A 25 5.75 -8.25 18.56
CA ARG A 25 4.71 -7.35 18.05
C ARG A 25 5.14 -5.90 17.96
N ASN A 26 5.96 -5.40 18.89
CA ASN A 26 6.47 -4.04 18.85
C ASN A 26 7.56 -3.88 17.78
N LEU A 27 8.45 -4.88 17.65
CA LEU A 27 9.45 -4.96 16.59
C LEU A 27 8.79 -4.90 15.21
N LEU A 28 7.78 -5.74 14.95
CA LEU A 28 7.05 -5.78 13.68
C LEU A 28 6.39 -4.43 13.31
N ARG A 29 6.02 -3.61 14.30
CA ARG A 29 5.50 -2.25 14.07
C ARG A 29 6.61 -1.28 13.72
N GLY A 30 7.75 -1.34 14.42
CA GLY A 30 8.94 -0.57 14.08
C GLY A 30 9.39 -0.87 12.65
N CYS A 31 9.43 -2.16 12.29
CA CYS A 31 9.70 -2.62 10.93
C CYS A 31 8.69 -2.09 9.89
N ALA A 32 7.42 -1.91 10.26
CA ALA A 32 6.42 -1.39 9.35
C ALA A 32 6.67 0.10 9.06
N LEU A 33 7.01 0.88 10.08
CA LEU A 33 7.41 2.28 9.91
C LEU A 33 8.69 2.39 9.06
N LEU A 34 9.66 1.51 9.33
CA LEU A 34 10.91 1.44 8.58
C LEU A 34 10.67 1.06 7.11
N SER A 35 9.73 0.15 6.82
CA SER A 35 9.31 -0.20 5.46
C SER A 35 8.74 1.00 4.70
N VAL A 36 7.90 1.81 5.36
CA VAL A 36 7.34 3.02 4.76
C VAL A 36 8.43 4.05 4.51
N ALA A 37 9.34 4.26 5.46
CA ALA A 37 10.48 5.15 5.26
C ALA A 37 11.34 4.70 4.07
N SER A 38 11.61 3.39 3.94
CA SER A 38 12.36 2.81 2.83
C SER A 38 11.73 3.11 1.47
N VAL A 39 10.43 2.82 1.31
CA VAL A 39 9.75 3.07 0.02
C VAL A 39 9.66 4.56 -0.30
N SER A 40 9.52 5.43 0.71
CA SER A 40 9.57 6.89 0.49
C SER A 40 10.94 7.38 0.03
N MET A 41 12.02 6.74 0.48
CA MET A 41 13.39 7.04 0.01
C MET A 41 13.71 6.44 -1.37
N ASN A 42 12.93 5.44 -1.81
CA ASN A 42 13.11 4.73 -3.08
C ASN A 42 12.51 5.51 -4.27
N THR A 43 13.08 6.69 -4.54
CA THR A 43 12.72 7.56 -5.68
C THR A 43 13.94 7.76 -6.58
N PRO A 44 13.82 7.67 -7.92
CA PRO A 44 14.97 7.75 -8.83
C PRO A 44 15.74 9.08 -8.72
N ALA A 45 15.03 10.20 -8.51
CA ALA A 45 15.68 11.50 -8.28
C ALA A 45 16.56 11.51 -7.00
N THR A 46 16.14 10.78 -5.96
CA THR A 46 16.90 10.64 -4.70
C THR A 46 18.15 9.79 -4.91
N PHE A 47 18.09 8.75 -5.76
CA PHE A 47 19.24 7.91 -6.06
C PHE A 47 20.33 8.63 -6.86
N GLN A 48 19.94 9.57 -7.73
CA GLN A 48 20.91 10.43 -8.43
C GLN A 48 21.70 11.34 -7.48
N GLN A 49 21.05 11.80 -6.40
CA GLN A 49 21.71 12.63 -5.38
C GLN A 49 22.57 11.80 -4.42
N LEU A 50 22.11 10.59 -4.04
CA LEU A 50 22.77 9.73 -3.08
C LEU A 50 22.77 8.26 -3.54
N PRO A 51 23.80 7.80 -4.27
CA PRO A 51 23.84 6.43 -4.81
C PRO A 51 23.90 5.35 -3.70
N GLN A 52 24.43 5.69 -2.52
CA GLN A 52 24.50 4.79 -1.38
C GLN A 52 23.11 4.39 -0.83
N LEU A 53 22.08 5.22 -1.03
CA LEU A 53 20.71 4.93 -0.58
C LEU A 53 20.09 3.75 -1.34
N CYS A 54 20.51 3.50 -2.59
CA CYS A 54 19.99 2.39 -3.38
C CYS A 54 20.35 1.04 -2.73
N PHE A 55 21.62 0.85 -2.35
CA PHE A 55 22.06 -0.36 -1.64
C PHE A 55 21.44 -0.47 -0.24
N LEU A 56 21.34 0.64 0.50
CA LEU A 56 20.78 0.64 1.85
C LEU A 56 19.30 0.26 1.85
N THR A 57 18.48 0.87 0.98
CA THR A 57 17.06 0.54 0.83
C THR A 57 16.86 -0.90 0.38
N PHE A 58 17.70 -1.39 -0.54
CA PHE A 58 17.67 -2.78 -0.99
C PHE A 58 17.93 -3.79 0.13
N VAL A 59 19.01 -3.62 0.90
CA VAL A 59 19.35 -4.50 2.03
C VAL A 59 18.23 -4.49 3.07
N LEU A 60 17.74 -3.29 3.40
CA LEU A 60 16.66 -3.13 4.37
C LEU A 60 15.37 -3.80 3.88
N ASP A 61 15.00 -3.66 2.62
CA ASP A 61 13.81 -4.28 2.04
C ASP A 61 13.90 -5.81 2.02
N ILE A 62 15.08 -6.38 1.76
CA ILE A 62 15.32 -7.83 1.90
C ILE A 62 15.11 -8.28 3.35
N VAL A 63 15.76 -7.61 4.31
CA VAL A 63 15.66 -7.97 5.74
C VAL A 63 14.20 -7.90 6.21
N LEU A 64 13.48 -6.85 5.83
CA LEU A 64 12.06 -6.69 6.18
C LEU A 64 11.19 -7.77 5.53
N THR A 65 11.43 -8.09 4.25
CA THR A 65 10.67 -9.11 3.52
C THR A 65 10.87 -10.49 4.16
N LEU A 66 12.10 -10.85 4.53
CA LEU A 66 12.39 -12.10 5.23
C LEU A 66 11.73 -12.14 6.62
N LEU A 67 11.81 -11.04 7.38
CA LEU A 67 11.20 -10.93 8.70
C LEU A 67 9.67 -11.09 8.63
N TYR A 68 8.99 -10.48 7.66
CA TYR A 68 7.55 -10.66 7.51
C TYR A 68 7.17 -12.03 6.94
N THR A 69 8.03 -12.63 6.11
CA THR A 69 7.82 -14.00 5.61
C THR A 69 7.91 -15.02 6.74
N THR A 70 8.92 -14.90 7.60
CA THR A 70 9.07 -15.78 8.79
C THR A 70 7.89 -15.64 9.76
N GLU A 71 7.39 -14.42 9.97
CA GLU A 71 6.17 -14.20 10.76
C GLU A 71 4.93 -14.88 10.16
N MET A 72 4.75 -14.76 8.83
CA MET A 72 3.66 -15.40 8.10
C MET A 72 3.74 -16.93 8.22
N MET A 73 4.93 -17.50 8.02
CA MET A 73 5.15 -18.94 8.15
C MET A 73 4.84 -19.43 9.57
N GLY A 74 5.29 -18.71 10.60
CA GLY A 74 4.98 -19.05 11.99
C GLY A 74 3.48 -19.02 12.30
N LYS A 75 2.75 -18.01 11.80
CA LYS A 75 1.28 -17.95 11.94
C LYS A 75 0.58 -19.09 11.20
N MET A 76 1.04 -19.41 10.00
CA MET A 76 0.46 -20.46 9.16
C MET A 76 0.66 -21.84 9.78
N HIS A 77 1.83 -22.10 10.37
CA HIS A 77 2.11 -23.33 11.10
C HIS A 77 1.23 -23.46 12.35
N PHE A 78 1.01 -22.37 13.10
CA PHE A 78 0.17 -22.39 14.29
C PHE A 78 -1.32 -22.62 13.99
N ARG A 79 -1.86 -21.94 12.98
CA ARG A 79 -3.31 -21.94 12.68
C ARG A 79 -3.74 -23.03 11.71
N GLY A 80 -2.78 -23.65 11.02
CA GLY A 80 -3.03 -24.47 9.85
C GLY A 80 -3.38 -23.64 8.60
N VAL A 81 -3.01 -24.16 7.43
CA VAL A 81 -3.24 -23.50 6.13
C VAL A 81 -4.73 -23.51 5.75
N MET A 82 -5.35 -24.70 5.77
CA MET A 82 -6.74 -24.92 5.35
C MET A 82 -7.56 -25.77 6.32
N LYS A 83 -6.93 -26.66 7.10
CA LYS A 83 -7.59 -27.50 8.11
C LYS A 83 -7.19 -27.02 9.50
N GLY A 84 -8.19 -26.63 10.30
CA GLY A 84 -8.06 -26.12 11.67
C GLY A 84 -9.34 -25.38 12.07
N ASP A 85 -9.51 -25.10 13.37
CA ASP A 85 -10.70 -24.40 13.89
C ASP A 85 -10.79 -22.94 13.40
N ASN A 86 -9.66 -22.32 13.03
CA ASN A 86 -9.57 -21.01 12.40
C ASN A 86 -8.43 -20.97 11.37
N PRO A 87 -8.64 -21.47 10.14
CA PRO A 87 -7.60 -21.60 9.14
C PRO A 87 -7.11 -20.22 8.67
N TYR A 88 -5.81 -20.12 8.37
CA TYR A 88 -5.14 -18.87 8.02
C TYR A 88 -5.85 -18.11 6.88
N LEU A 89 -6.30 -18.83 5.84
CA LEU A 89 -6.93 -18.23 4.66
C LEU A 89 -8.35 -17.69 4.90
N ARG A 90 -9.02 -18.08 6.00
CA ARG A 90 -10.39 -17.63 6.30
C ARG A 90 -10.41 -16.31 7.08
N ASP A 91 -9.32 -15.94 7.74
CA ASP A 91 -9.19 -14.66 8.43
C ASP A 91 -8.75 -13.56 7.46
N HIS A 92 -9.64 -12.59 7.19
CA HIS A 92 -9.36 -11.45 6.29
C HIS A 92 -8.08 -10.68 6.68
N TRP A 93 -7.71 -10.65 7.96
CA TRP A 93 -6.50 -9.97 8.39
C TRP A 93 -5.23 -10.77 8.09
N CYS A 94 -5.31 -12.10 8.11
CA CYS A 94 -4.23 -12.98 7.71
C CYS A 94 -4.07 -12.99 6.18
N LEU A 95 -5.18 -12.93 5.44
CA LEU A 95 -5.15 -12.75 3.99
C LEU A 95 -4.48 -11.42 3.61
N PHE A 96 -4.87 -10.32 4.26
CA PHE A 96 -4.22 -9.02 4.06
C PHE A 96 -2.70 -9.09 4.34
N ASP A 97 -2.31 -9.70 5.46
CA ASP A 97 -0.90 -9.87 5.82
C ASP A 97 -0.13 -10.67 4.74
N ALA A 98 -0.73 -11.73 4.16
CA ALA A 98 -0.12 -12.50 3.08
C ALA A 98 0.00 -11.71 1.78
N THR A 99 -1.04 -10.98 1.37
CA THR A 99 -0.98 -10.10 0.19
C THR A 99 0.13 -9.06 0.34
N MET A 100 0.29 -8.48 1.53
CA MET A 100 1.37 -7.53 1.80
C MET A 100 2.76 -8.15 1.67
N VAL A 101 2.96 -9.38 2.18
CA VAL A 101 4.23 -10.12 2.01
C VAL A 101 4.51 -10.38 0.54
N LEU A 102 3.51 -10.74 -0.26
CA LEU A 102 3.66 -10.90 -1.71
C LEU A 102 4.06 -9.58 -2.39
N CYS A 103 3.43 -8.46 -2.05
CA CYS A 103 3.83 -7.14 -2.57
C CYS A 103 5.26 -6.76 -2.19
N LEU A 104 5.72 -7.12 -0.98
CA LEU A 104 7.11 -6.91 -0.56
C LEU A 104 8.09 -7.70 -1.44
N TRP A 105 7.81 -8.98 -1.68
CA TRP A 105 8.60 -9.84 -2.58
C TRP A 105 8.64 -9.30 -4.00
N VAL A 106 7.49 -8.94 -4.58
CA VAL A 106 7.42 -8.36 -5.93
C VAL A 106 8.30 -7.12 -6.03
N SER A 107 8.27 -6.24 -5.03
CA SER A 107 9.09 -5.04 -5.04
C SER A 107 10.59 -5.32 -4.83
N VAL A 108 10.98 -6.32 -4.05
CA VAL A 108 12.39 -6.73 -3.94
C VAL A 108 12.88 -7.27 -5.28
N VAL A 109 12.10 -8.15 -5.91
CA VAL A 109 12.41 -8.71 -7.23
C VAL A 109 12.52 -7.60 -8.28
N LEU A 110 11.61 -6.62 -8.27
CA LEU A 110 11.69 -5.46 -9.15
C LEU A 110 12.98 -4.65 -8.95
N GLN A 111 13.37 -4.41 -7.69
CA GLN A 111 14.61 -3.69 -7.39
C GLN A 111 15.86 -4.46 -7.84
N VAL A 112 15.84 -5.80 -7.80
CA VAL A 112 16.90 -6.64 -8.38
C VAL A 112 17.00 -6.44 -9.90
N PHE A 113 15.88 -6.39 -10.61
CA PHE A 113 15.86 -6.20 -12.06
C PHE A 113 16.35 -4.80 -12.47
N GLU A 114 15.99 -3.77 -11.71
CA GLU A 114 16.50 -2.40 -11.89
C GLU A 114 18.02 -2.34 -11.68
N LEU A 115 18.52 -2.92 -10.58
CA LEU A 115 19.96 -3.00 -10.29
C LEU A 115 20.75 -3.79 -11.33
N SER A 116 20.13 -4.80 -11.94
CA SER A 116 20.76 -5.65 -12.97
C SER A 116 20.73 -5.03 -14.37
N GLY A 117 20.09 -3.86 -14.55
CA GLY A 117 19.98 -3.17 -15.84
C GLY A 117 19.02 -3.82 -16.84
N TYR A 118 18.19 -4.78 -16.41
CA TYR A 118 17.16 -5.40 -17.28
C TYR A 118 15.93 -4.51 -17.45
N VAL A 119 15.69 -3.57 -16.53
CA VAL A 119 14.54 -2.66 -16.52
C VAL A 119 15.04 -1.25 -16.31
N GLU A 120 14.60 -0.31 -17.13
CA GLU A 120 14.91 1.12 -16.95
C GLU A 120 14.25 1.68 -15.70
N GLU A 121 14.98 2.54 -14.97
CA GLU A 121 14.58 3.11 -13.66
C GLU A 121 13.24 3.89 -13.69
N PHE A 122 12.75 4.29 -14.87
CA PHE A 122 11.53 5.09 -15.06
C PHE A 122 10.37 4.31 -15.69
N THR A 123 10.32 3.00 -15.48
CA THR A 123 9.25 2.16 -16.04
C THR A 123 7.98 2.21 -15.17
N ALA A 124 6.80 2.09 -15.79
CA ALA A 124 5.50 1.93 -15.12
C ALA A 124 5.46 0.80 -14.07
N LEU A 125 6.42 -0.13 -14.10
CA LEU A 125 6.60 -1.18 -13.10
C LEU A 125 6.85 -0.63 -11.69
N SER A 126 7.34 0.61 -11.54
CA SER A 126 7.48 1.30 -10.24
C SER A 126 6.15 1.39 -9.48
N ILE A 127 5.00 1.37 -10.16
CA ILE A 127 3.66 1.37 -9.55
C ILE A 127 3.45 0.12 -8.67
N LEU A 128 4.15 -0.99 -8.94
CA LEU A 128 4.06 -2.21 -8.13
C LEU A 128 4.55 -2.00 -6.68
N ARG A 129 5.24 -0.88 -6.39
CA ARG A 129 5.64 -0.47 -5.03
C ARG A 129 4.55 0.29 -4.27
N ALA A 130 3.55 0.84 -4.98
CA ALA A 130 2.45 1.61 -4.40
C ALA A 130 1.65 0.92 -3.27
N PRO A 131 1.46 -0.42 -3.23
CA PRO A 131 0.79 -1.05 -2.11
C PRO A 131 1.63 -1.13 -0.82
N ARG A 132 2.96 -0.96 -0.86
CA ARG A 132 3.83 -1.11 0.33
C ARG A 132 3.45 -0.22 1.52
N PRO A 133 3.13 1.09 1.34
CA PRO A 133 2.67 1.95 2.43
C PRO A 133 1.44 1.41 3.18
N LEU A 134 0.62 0.55 2.57
CA LEU A 134 -0.52 -0.07 3.24
C LEU A 134 -0.10 -0.94 4.43
N ILE A 135 1.18 -1.31 4.57
CA ILE A 135 1.70 -2.00 5.75
C ILE A 135 1.46 -1.22 7.05
N MET A 136 1.33 0.11 6.98
CA MET A 136 0.93 0.97 8.11
C MET A 136 -0.41 0.58 8.73
N ILE A 137 -1.32 -0.01 7.95
CA ILE A 137 -2.58 -0.54 8.47
C ILE A 137 -2.30 -1.54 9.59
N ARG A 138 -1.24 -2.36 9.49
CA ARG A 138 -0.87 -3.33 10.53
C ARG A 138 -0.61 -2.64 11.88
N THR A 139 0.03 -1.47 11.87
CA THR A 139 0.29 -0.64 13.06
C THR A 139 -1.00 -0.05 13.61
N PHE A 140 -1.85 0.53 12.75
CA PHE A 140 -3.11 1.15 13.17
C PHE A 140 -4.15 0.16 13.72
N ARG A 141 -4.19 -1.09 13.22
CA ARG A 141 -5.16 -2.13 13.64
C ARG A 141 -5.22 -2.34 15.16
N ILE A 142 -4.10 -2.21 15.86
CA ILE A 142 -4.05 -2.39 17.31
C ILE A 142 -4.78 -1.24 18.00
N TYR A 143 -4.51 0.00 17.60
CA TYR A 143 -5.19 1.17 18.13
C TYR A 143 -6.70 1.12 17.83
N LEU A 144 -7.09 0.62 16.65
CA LEU A 144 -8.49 0.45 16.25
C LEU A 144 -9.21 -0.68 16.99
N LYS A 145 -8.50 -1.63 17.63
CA LYS A 145 -9.12 -2.76 18.35
C LYS A 145 -9.67 -2.38 19.74
N PHE A 146 -9.29 -1.24 20.31
CA PHE A 146 -9.49 -0.97 21.74
C PHE A 146 -10.80 -0.30 22.15
N GLN A 147 -11.63 0.20 21.23
CA GLN A 147 -12.64 1.20 21.63
C GLN A 147 -14.10 0.72 21.62
N LEU A 148 -14.53 -0.23 20.77
CA LEU A 148 -15.96 -0.61 20.68
C LEU A 148 -16.21 -2.08 20.26
N PRO A 149 -17.33 -2.70 20.71
CA PRO A 149 -17.82 -3.97 20.18
C PRO A 149 -18.07 -3.87 18.68
N ARG A 150 -17.61 -4.85 17.89
CA ARG A 150 -17.72 -4.81 16.42
C ARG A 150 -19.16 -4.56 15.91
N ALA A 151 -20.16 -5.10 16.60
CA ALA A 151 -21.57 -4.90 16.26
C ALA A 151 -22.00 -3.42 16.35
N ARG A 152 -21.47 -2.65 17.32
CA ARG A 152 -21.79 -1.22 17.46
C ARG A 152 -21.15 -0.41 16.34
N ILE A 153 -19.90 -0.73 16.00
CA ILE A 153 -19.17 -0.07 14.90
C ILE A 153 -19.92 -0.30 13.58
N THR A 154 -20.31 -1.54 13.27
CA THR A 154 -20.99 -1.84 12.01
C THR A 154 -22.36 -1.16 11.92
N THR A 155 -23.12 -1.07 13.01
CA THR A 155 -24.38 -0.32 13.04
C THR A 155 -24.17 1.18 12.83
N ILE A 156 -23.18 1.78 13.50
CA ILE A 156 -22.86 3.21 13.35
C ILE A 156 -22.43 3.49 11.90
N VAL A 157 -21.46 2.73 11.38
CA VAL A 157 -20.96 2.87 10.01
C VAL A 157 -22.10 2.72 9.01
N LYS A 158 -22.98 1.72 9.17
CA LYS A 158 -24.11 1.50 8.26
C LYS A 158 -25.12 2.66 8.30
N LYS A 159 -25.42 3.20 9.47
CA LYS A 159 -26.35 4.33 9.62
C LYS A 159 -25.75 5.62 9.04
N SER A 160 -24.50 5.91 9.38
CA SER A 160 -23.78 7.08 8.87
C SER A 160 -23.52 6.98 7.37
N SER A 161 -23.18 5.81 6.84
CA SER A 161 -22.94 5.62 5.40
C SER A 161 -24.20 5.88 4.57
N GLY A 162 -25.37 5.47 5.06
CA GLY A 162 -26.64 5.76 4.38
C GLY A 162 -26.92 7.26 4.28
N GLN A 163 -26.67 8.02 5.35
CA GLN A 163 -26.85 9.47 5.36
C GLN A 163 -25.84 10.17 4.43
N ILE A 164 -24.57 9.79 4.51
CA ILE A 164 -23.52 10.32 3.63
C ILE A 164 -23.86 10.02 2.17
N TRP A 165 -24.33 8.81 1.86
CA TRP A 165 -24.73 8.43 0.50
C TRP A 165 -25.83 9.34 -0.07
N SER A 166 -26.88 9.61 0.71
CA SER A 166 -27.95 10.53 0.29
C SER A 166 -27.44 11.94 0.02
N VAL A 167 -26.57 12.48 0.89
CA VAL A 167 -25.97 13.81 0.72
C VAL A 167 -25.03 13.85 -0.49
N SER A 168 -24.23 12.81 -0.70
CA SER A 168 -23.33 12.70 -1.83
C SER A 168 -24.06 12.67 -3.17
N ILE A 169 -25.19 11.95 -3.29
CA ILE A 169 -26.02 11.96 -4.50
C ILE A 169 -26.59 13.35 -4.77
N PHE A 170 -27.09 14.02 -3.73
CA PHE A 170 -27.60 15.39 -3.84
C PHE A 170 -26.50 16.36 -4.31
N LEU A 171 -25.30 16.26 -3.74
CA LEU A 171 -24.15 17.05 -4.17
C LEU A 171 -23.77 16.76 -5.63
N LEU A 172 -23.74 15.49 -6.02
CA LEU A 172 -23.43 15.08 -7.39
C LEU A 172 -24.45 15.61 -8.39
N PHE A 173 -25.72 15.67 -8.02
CA PHE A 173 -26.77 16.31 -8.80
C PHE A 173 -26.50 17.80 -9.03
N PHE A 174 -26.15 18.56 -7.98
CA PHE A 174 -25.82 19.99 -8.13
C PHE A 174 -24.53 20.22 -8.93
N LEU A 175 -23.50 19.42 -8.69
CA LEU A 175 -22.27 19.45 -9.50
C LEU A 175 -22.58 19.22 -10.99
N SER A 176 -23.48 18.30 -11.29
CA SER A 176 -23.89 18.00 -12.67
C SER A 176 -24.71 19.16 -13.27
N LEU A 177 -25.67 19.71 -12.53
CA LEU A 177 -26.45 20.86 -12.98
C LEU A 177 -25.57 22.08 -13.29
N TYR A 178 -24.72 22.47 -12.34
CA TYR A 178 -23.80 23.59 -12.55
C TYR A 178 -22.71 23.28 -13.57
N GLY A 179 -22.31 22.03 -13.71
CA GLY A 179 -21.41 21.59 -14.79
C GLY A 179 -22.03 21.83 -16.16
N ILE A 180 -23.29 21.42 -16.36
CA ILE A 180 -24.02 21.64 -17.63
C ILE A 180 -24.23 23.12 -17.89
N LEU A 181 -24.68 23.89 -16.87
CA LEU A 181 -24.83 25.33 -16.98
C LEU A 181 -23.50 26.01 -17.32
N GLY A 182 -22.39 25.60 -16.70
CA GLY A 182 -21.06 26.14 -16.95
C GLY A 182 -20.60 25.91 -18.40
N VAL A 183 -20.85 24.72 -18.95
CA VAL A 183 -20.54 24.41 -20.36
C VAL A 183 -21.37 25.27 -21.31
N GLN A 184 -22.66 25.47 -21.01
CA GLN A 184 -23.56 26.27 -21.84
C GLN A 184 -23.27 27.79 -21.76
N LEU A 185 -22.84 28.28 -20.60
CA LEU A 185 -22.59 29.72 -20.38
C LEU A 185 -21.21 30.17 -20.83
N PHE A 186 -20.15 29.39 -20.55
CA PHE A 186 -18.77 29.87 -20.69
C PHE A 186 -18.01 29.27 -21.87
N GLY A 187 -18.39 28.08 -22.35
CA GLY A 187 -17.70 27.42 -23.46
C GLY A 187 -16.18 27.30 -23.24
N GLU A 188 -15.41 27.33 -24.32
CA GLU A 188 -13.94 27.27 -24.25
C GLU A 188 -13.32 28.68 -24.19
N LEU A 189 -12.58 28.96 -23.12
CA LEU A 189 -11.81 30.20 -22.94
C LEU A 189 -10.46 30.13 -23.68
N LYS A 190 -10.50 30.00 -25.01
CA LYS A 190 -9.27 29.90 -25.87
C LYS A 190 -8.70 31.24 -26.32
N TYR A 191 -9.44 32.32 -26.11
CA TYR A 191 -9.08 33.66 -26.59
C TYR A 191 -8.23 34.39 -25.55
N HIS A 192 -6.99 34.69 -25.95
CA HIS A 192 -6.05 35.48 -25.16
C HIS A 192 -5.53 36.64 -26.02
N CYS A 193 -5.19 37.76 -25.39
CA CYS A 193 -4.57 38.88 -26.08
C CYS A 193 -3.14 38.51 -26.51
N VAL A 194 -2.81 38.81 -27.76
CA VAL A 194 -1.46 38.64 -28.33
C VAL A 194 -1.01 39.96 -28.98
N THR A 195 0.29 40.13 -29.18
CA THR A 195 0.84 41.30 -29.88
C THR A 195 0.44 41.32 -31.34
N ASN A 196 0.25 42.53 -31.90
CA ASN A 196 -0.08 42.69 -33.32
C ASN A 196 1.06 42.13 -34.20
N GLY A 197 0.72 41.32 -35.21
CA GLY A 197 1.68 40.66 -36.10
C GLY A 197 2.12 39.25 -35.67
N THR A 198 1.53 38.69 -34.61
CA THR A 198 1.85 37.32 -34.18
C THR A 198 1.25 36.29 -35.15
N GLU A 199 2.09 35.45 -35.73
CA GLU A 199 1.66 34.37 -36.63
C GLU A 199 0.96 33.25 -35.84
N PRO A 200 -0.08 32.60 -36.42
CA PRO A 200 -0.87 31.58 -35.73
C PRO A 200 -0.03 30.37 -35.25
N GLY A 201 1.03 30.00 -35.97
CA GLY A 201 1.94 28.92 -35.55
C GLY A 201 2.74 29.25 -34.29
N PHE A 202 3.08 30.53 -34.07
CA PHE A 202 3.77 30.96 -32.84
C PHE A 202 2.83 30.96 -31.63
N VAL A 203 1.53 31.23 -31.83
CA VAL A 203 0.50 31.15 -30.78
C VAL A 203 0.30 29.71 -30.30
N GLU A 204 0.36 28.72 -31.20
CA GLU A 204 0.28 27.30 -30.83
C GLU A 204 1.51 26.83 -30.04
N LEU A 205 2.71 27.28 -30.42
CA LEU A 205 3.94 27.01 -29.67
C LEU A 205 3.92 27.61 -28.26
N LEU A 206 3.46 28.86 -28.12
CA LEU A 206 3.28 29.49 -26.81
C LEU A 206 2.23 28.75 -25.96
N ARG A 207 1.14 28.29 -26.56
CA ARG A 207 0.11 27.49 -25.87
C ARG A 207 0.65 26.15 -25.40
N GLN A 208 1.52 25.51 -26.19
CA GLN A 208 2.14 24.23 -25.84
C GLN A 208 3.24 24.38 -24.77
N TYR A 209 3.98 25.49 -24.82
CA TYR A 209 4.95 25.86 -23.79
C TYR A 209 4.26 26.18 -22.46
N SER A 210 3.16 26.94 -22.47
CA SER A 210 2.41 27.29 -21.25
C SER A 210 1.72 26.10 -20.58
N LYS A 211 1.39 25.03 -21.30
CA LYS A 211 0.83 23.79 -20.73
C LYS A 211 1.89 22.85 -20.11
N SER A 212 3.18 23.09 -20.40
CA SER A 212 4.29 22.24 -19.92
C SER A 212 4.95 22.79 -18.64
N ILE A 213 4.49 23.92 -18.12
CA ILE A 213 4.86 24.52 -16.83
C ILE A 213 3.68 24.30 -15.87
#